data_AF-A0A7Y8S2K6-F1
#
_entry.id   AF-A0A7Y8S2K6-F1
#
_cell.length_a   1.000
_cell.length_b   1.000
_cell.length_c   1.000
_cell.angle_alpha   90.00
_cell.angle_beta   90.00
_cell.angle_gamma   90.00
#
_symmetry.space_group_name_H-M   'P 1'
#
loop_
_entity.id
_entity.type
_entity.pdbx_description
1 polymer ?
#
loop_
_entity_poly.entity_id
_entity_poly.type
_entity_poly.pdbx_seq_one_letter_code
_entity_poly.pdbx_strand_id
1 'polypeptide(L)' 'MKYTEKQKEVIESMVTGFRRVHNKEKRLELLWWYDFASGIKNIEVTKQIMKDLNAI' A
#
# COMPACT_ATOMS: atom_id res chain seq x y z
N MET A 1 12.24 9.11 1.14
CA MET A 1 12.06 8.42 2.44
C MET A 1 12.42 6.96 2.27
N LYS A 2 12.99 6.30 3.30
CA LYS A 2 13.33 4.87 3.25
C LYS A 2 12.35 4.11 4.16
N TYR A 3 11.58 3.18 3.59
CA TYR A 3 10.74 2.25 4.35
C TYR A 3 11.52 0.95 4.64
N THR A 4 11.02 0.14 5.57
CA THR A 4 11.61 -1.16 5.89
C THR A 4 11.04 -2.28 5.00
N GLU A 5 11.79 -3.36 4.79
CA GLU A 5 11.28 -4.52 4.02
C GLU A 5 10.00 -5.10 4.64
N LYS A 6 9.89 -5.12 5.96
CA LYS A 6 8.66 -5.57 6.65
C LYS A 6 7.44 -4.71 6.29
N GLN A 7 7.59 -3.39 6.17
CA GLN A 7 6.49 -2.52 5.74
C GLN A 7 6.08 -2.80 4.29
N LYS A 8 7.06 -3.07 3.43
CA LYS A 8 6.82 -3.45 2.03
C LYS A 8 6.06 -4.77 1.94
N GLU A 9 6.48 -5.81 2.66
CA GLU A 9 5.83 -7.12 2.69
C GLU A 9 4.36 -7.03 3.12
N VAL A 10 4.06 -6.20 4.13
CA VAL A 10 2.69 -5.98 4.61
C VAL A 10 1.81 -5.38 3.50
N ILE A 11 2.26 -4.31 2.86
CA ILE A 11 1.50 -3.67 1.77
C ILE A 11 1.38 -4.60 0.56
N GLU A 12 2.44 -5.33 0.21
CA GLU A 12 2.42 -6.30 -0.88
C GLU A 12 1.39 -7.41 -0.66
N SER A 13 1.34 -7.96 0.56
CA SER A 13 0.33 -8.96 0.95
C SER A 13 -1.08 -8.41 0.81
N MET A 14 -1.33 -7.19 1.26
CA MET A 14 -2.64 -6.52 1.12
C MET A 14 -2.99 -6.27 -0.36
N VAL A 15 -2.09 -5.70 -1.14
CA VAL A 15 -2.31 -5.44 -2.58
C VAL A 15 -2.62 -6.73 -3.31
N THR A 16 -1.90 -7.80 -3.02
CA THR A 16 -2.09 -9.13 -3.62
C THR A 16 -3.43 -9.73 -3.23
N GLY A 17 -3.79 -9.68 -1.94
CA GLY A 17 -5.06 -10.20 -1.42
C GLY A 17 -6.29 -9.51 -2.03
N PHE A 18 -6.20 -8.21 -2.31
CA PHE A 18 -7.29 -7.42 -2.89
C PHE A 18 -7.17 -7.16 -4.40
N ARG A 19 -6.23 -7.82 -5.09
CA ARG A 19 -5.93 -7.56 -6.52
C ARG A 19 -7.14 -7.71 -7.43
N ARG A 20 -8.09 -8.59 -7.11
CA ARG A 20 -9.32 -8.83 -7.88
C ARG A 20 -10.41 -7.79 -7.65
N VAL A 21 -10.33 -7.05 -6.54
CA VAL A 21 -11.39 -6.13 -6.09
C VAL A 21 -11.03 -4.67 -6.38
N HIS A 22 -9.74 -4.34 -6.30
CA HIS A 22 -9.26 -2.96 -6.47
C HIS A 22 -8.33 -2.85 -7.68
N ASN A 23 -8.68 -1.97 -8.62
CA ASN A 23 -7.76 -1.50 -9.67
C ASN A 23 -6.83 -0.39 -9.09
N LYS A 24 -5.92 0.15 -9.91
CA LYS A 24 -4.97 1.18 -9.47
C LYS A 24 -5.66 2.44 -8.94
N GLU A 25 -6.67 2.94 -9.66
CA GLU A 25 -7.42 4.14 -9.28
C GLU A 25 -8.11 3.95 -7.92
N LYS A 26 -8.81 2.83 -7.74
CA LYS A 26 -9.46 2.50 -6.46
C LYS A 26 -8.47 2.29 -5.32
N ARG A 27 -7.28 1.72 -5.61
CA ARG A 27 -6.21 1.62 -4.60
C ARG A 27 -5.65 2.98 -4.19
N LEU A 28 -5.56 3.93 -5.12
CA LEU A 28 -5.14 5.30 -4.85
C LEU A 28 -6.16 6.02 -3.94
N GLU A 29 -7.45 5.88 -4.22
CA GLU A 29 -8.54 6.41 -3.38
C GLU A 29 -8.54 5.80 -1.96
N LEU A 30 -8.14 4.53 -1.85
CA LEU A 30 -8.06 3.79 -0.59
C LEU A 30 -6.71 3.91 0.12
N LEU A 31 -5.82 4.83 -0.29
CA LEU A 31 -4.49 5.01 0.34
C LEU A 31 -4.56 5.13 1.87
N TRP A 32 -5.55 5.86 2.39
CA TRP A 32 -5.78 6.02 3.83
C TRP A 32 -6.11 4.69 4.52
N TRP A 33 -6.87 3.83 3.84
CA TRP A 33 -7.23 2.50 4.36
C TRP A 33 -6.01 1.59 4.38
N TYR A 34 -5.18 1.61 3.32
CA TYR A 34 -3.91 0.87 3.30
C TYR A 34 -2.96 1.35 4.40
N ASP A 35 -2.86 2.65 4.65
CA ASP A 35 -2.02 3.22 5.71
C ASP A 35 -2.51 2.79 7.11
N PHE A 36 -3.83 2.84 7.31
CA PHE A 36 -4.46 2.43 8.55
C PHE A 36 -4.30 0.93 8.81
N ALA A 37 -4.65 0.08 7.84
CA ALA A 37 -4.67 -1.37 8.00
C ALA A 37 -3.26 -1.99 8.02
N SER A 38 -2.27 -1.35 7.40
CA SER A 38 -0.86 -1.78 7.49
C SER A 38 -0.21 -1.42 8.84
N GLY A 39 -0.81 -0.50 9.60
CA GLY A 39 -0.25 -0.01 10.86
C GLY A 39 0.99 0.87 10.69
N ILE A 40 1.36 1.24 9.46
CA ILE A 40 2.51 2.12 9.16
C ILE A 40 2.26 3.53 9.72
N LYS A 41 1.01 4.01 9.68
CA LYS A 41 0.60 5.34 10.18
C LYS A 41 1.44 6.47 9.58
N ASN A 42 1.81 6.33 8.32
CA ASN A 42 2.53 7.32 7.54
C ASN A 42 2.13 7.16 6.06
N ILE A 43 1.18 7.99 5.64
CA ILE A 43 0.57 7.90 4.31
C ILE A 43 1.58 8.11 3.18
N GLU A 44 2.65 8.89 3.38
CA GLU A 44 3.69 9.09 2.38
C GLU A 44 4.52 7.82 2.17
N VAL A 45 4.85 7.12 3.26
CA VAL A 45 5.53 5.82 3.22
C VAL A 45 4.65 4.79 2.51
N THR A 46 3.38 4.68 2.92
CA THR A 46 2.41 3.77 2.29
C THR A 46 2.27 4.04 0.79
N LYS A 47 2.15 5.31 0.40
CA LYS A 47 2.09 5.73 -1.01
C LYS A 47 3.35 5.38 -1.79
N GLN A 48 4.52 5.57 -1.19
CA GLN A 48 5.78 5.23 -1.83
C GLN A 48 5.90 3.72 -2.09
N ILE A 49 5.60 2.89 -1.09
CA ILE A 49 5.59 1.42 -1.24
C ILE A 49 4.62 0.99 -2.34
N MET A 50 3.40 1.54 -2.37
CA MET A 50 2.41 1.19 -3.40
C MET A 50 2.87 1.61 -4.81
N LYS A 51 3.62 2.71 -4.96
CA LYS A 51 4.24 3.09 -6.25
C LYS A 51 5.34 2.11 -6.65
N ASP A 52 6.23 1.75 -5.72
CA ASP A 52 7.37 0.86 -5.98
C ASP A 52 6.90 -0.57 -6.33
N LEU A 53 5.74 -0.98 -5.82
CA LEU A 53 5.05 -2.23 -6.19
C LEU A 53 4.22 -2.12 -7.48
N ASN A 54 4.20 -0.97 -8.15
CA ASN A 54 3.33 -0.67 -9.30
C ASN A 54 1.83 -0.93 -9.00
N ALA A 55 1.43 -0.77 -7.74
CA ALA A 55 0.07 -1.02 -7.25
C ALA A 55 -0.88 0.16 -7.48
N ILE A 56 -0.33 1.37 -7.53
CA ILE A 56 -1.02 2.61 -7.94
C ILE A 56 -0.32 3.25 -9.15
#